data_AF-A0A2G1XF59-F1
#
_entry.id   AF-A0A2G1XF59-F1
#
_cell.length_a   1.000
_cell.length_b   1.000
_cell.length_c   1.000
_cell.angle_alpha   90.00
_cell.angle_beta   90.00
_cell.angle_gamma   90.00
#
_symmetry.space_group_name_H-M   'P 1'
#
loop_
_entity.id
_entity.type
_entity.pdbx_description
1 polymer ?
#
loop_
_entity_poly.entity_id
_entity_poly.type
_entity_poly.pdbx_seq_one_letter_code
_entity_poly.pdbx_strand_id
1 'polypeptide(L)'
;MTDRVVARWARVRTVAAILVGMGVLVLGGVWLEQATDRASVVDRAPKTAAAQKARADGRESQVEVEESASATRPGVRDCGIGEPVQEPAFITLDCANAGRVASGIHWDAYESDGAAGTGVVQVSGGAGAVAGKSFPARLRLFGPKNVDGLMAFTALEVTYTGATPTGKSMEVFSIA
;
A
#
# COMPACT_ATOMS: atom_id res chain seq x y z
N MET A 1 5.56 16.35 -55.61
CA MET A 1 4.76 17.50 -55.16
C MET A 1 4.49 17.34 -53.68
N THR A 2 4.98 18.28 -52.90
CA THR A 2 5.12 18.31 -51.44
C THR A 2 3.82 18.63 -50.69
N ASP A 3 3.78 18.14 -49.45
CA ASP A 3 3.20 18.70 -48.23
C ASP A 3 1.79 19.31 -48.23
N ARG A 4 0.90 18.72 -47.40
CA ARG A 4 0.10 19.43 -46.37
C ARG A 4 -0.25 18.50 -45.20
N VAL A 5 0.74 18.19 -44.37
CA VAL A 5 0.52 17.93 -42.93
C VAL A 5 0.81 19.26 -42.22
N VAL A 6 0.30 19.44 -41.00
CA VAL A 6 0.50 20.62 -40.12
C VAL A 6 -0.57 21.71 -40.24
N ALA A 7 -1.72 21.52 -39.57
CA ALA A 7 -2.62 22.63 -39.23
C ALA A 7 -3.49 22.42 -37.97
N ARG A 8 -3.15 21.49 -37.06
CA ARG A 8 -4.03 21.24 -35.88
C ARG A 8 -3.37 21.11 -34.51
N TRP A 9 -2.07 21.42 -34.38
CA TRP A 9 -1.32 21.27 -33.13
C TRP A 9 -0.90 22.58 -32.44
N ALA A 10 -1.38 23.73 -32.90
CA ALA A 10 -0.87 25.05 -32.50
C ALA A 10 -1.78 25.87 -31.56
N ARG A 11 -2.62 25.25 -30.70
CA ARG A 11 -3.61 26.03 -29.90
C ARG A 11 -3.84 25.65 -28.42
N VAL A 12 -2.91 24.94 -27.76
CA VAL A 12 -3.01 24.71 -26.29
C VAL A 12 -1.65 24.86 -25.58
N ARG A 13 -0.82 25.83 -26.02
CA ARG A 13 0.42 26.23 -25.35
C ARG A 13 0.48 27.75 -25.21
N THR A 14 -0.32 28.31 -24.30
CA THR A 14 -0.28 29.75 -23.97
C THR A 14 -0.84 30.04 -22.57
N VAL A 15 -0.40 29.31 -21.54
CA VAL A 15 -0.50 29.79 -20.13
C VAL A 15 0.73 29.30 -19.36
N ALA A 16 1.90 29.83 -19.70
CA ALA A 16 3.12 29.71 -18.89
C ALA A 16 4.14 30.77 -19.34
N ALA A 17 3.98 32.03 -18.91
CA ALA A 17 5.04 33.04 -19.01
C ALA A 17 4.70 34.37 -18.30
N ILE A 18 4.41 34.39 -16.98
CA ILE A 18 4.65 35.59 -16.14
C ILE A 18 4.99 35.10 -14.72
N LEU A 19 6.03 35.70 -14.10
CA LEU A 19 6.58 35.47 -12.75
C LEU A 19 7.83 34.57 -12.65
N VAL A 20 8.87 34.90 -13.43
CA VAL A 20 10.27 34.70 -13.04
C VAL A 20 10.95 36.07 -13.02
N GLY A 21 11.38 36.54 -11.85
CA GLY A 21 12.27 37.70 -11.74
C GLY A 21 12.27 38.42 -10.39
N MET A 22 13.40 38.29 -9.66
CA MET A 22 13.94 39.13 -8.57
C MET A 22 13.72 38.68 -7.11
N GLY A 23 14.83 38.25 -6.47
CA GLY A 23 14.95 38.08 -5.03
C GLY A 23 16.11 37.18 -4.57
N VAL A 24 17.31 37.34 -5.12
CA VAL A 24 18.55 36.67 -4.66
C VAL A 24 19.14 37.46 -3.46
N LEU A 25 19.70 36.72 -2.48
CA LEU A 25 20.54 37.13 -1.32
C LEU A 25 19.86 37.50 0.01
N VAL A 26 19.74 36.52 0.91
CA VAL A 26 20.31 36.65 2.27
C VAL A 26 21.02 35.34 2.63
N LEU A 27 22.34 35.39 2.54
CA LEU A 27 23.28 34.47 3.19
C LEU A 27 23.18 34.64 4.72
N GLY A 28 23.23 33.54 5.46
CA GLY A 28 23.75 33.55 6.82
C GLY A 28 22.98 32.67 7.80
N GLY A 29 23.62 31.63 8.32
CA GLY A 29 23.21 31.03 9.59
C GLY A 29 23.22 29.50 9.66
N VAL A 30 24.40 28.90 9.49
CA VAL A 30 24.89 27.72 10.24
C VAL A 30 23.95 27.20 11.34
N TRP A 31 23.46 25.97 11.20
CA TRP A 31 23.26 25.04 12.32
C TRP A 31 23.61 23.61 11.88
N LEU A 32 24.88 23.42 11.51
CA LEU A 32 25.60 22.24 11.96
C LEU A 32 26.08 22.58 13.38
N GLU A 33 25.44 22.04 14.41
CA GLU A 33 26.13 21.80 15.67
C GLU A 33 25.96 20.33 16.08
N GLN A 34 27.09 19.67 15.92
CA GLN A 34 27.42 18.34 16.36
C GLN A 34 27.85 18.43 17.82
N ALA A 35 27.38 17.45 18.60
CA ALA A 35 27.98 16.92 19.83
C ALA A 35 28.20 17.88 21.01
N THR A 36 27.72 17.45 22.18
CA THR A 36 28.58 16.90 23.26
C THR A 36 27.79 16.98 24.56
N ASP A 37 27.53 15.82 25.12
CA ASP A 37 27.76 15.53 26.53
C ASP A 37 27.63 16.72 27.50
N ARG A 38 26.44 16.85 28.10
CA ARG A 38 26.37 17.33 29.49
C ARG A 38 25.87 16.20 30.36
N ALA A 39 26.83 15.36 30.72
CA ALA A 39 26.87 14.71 32.01
C ALA A 39 26.37 15.65 33.14
N SER A 40 25.50 15.08 33.96
CA SER A 40 25.37 15.30 35.39
C SER A 40 25.76 16.67 35.97
N VAL A 41 24.77 17.53 36.20
CA VAL A 41 24.72 18.36 37.42
C VAL A 41 23.26 18.44 37.89
N VAL A 42 22.77 17.35 38.47
CA VAL A 42 21.76 17.43 39.53
C VAL A 42 22.27 16.55 40.64
N ASP A 43 23.22 17.08 41.41
CA ASP A 43 23.54 16.53 42.72
C ASP A 43 22.98 17.46 43.79
N ARG A 44 22.46 16.82 44.85
CA ARG A 44 21.91 17.35 46.11
C ARG A 44 20.42 17.71 46.17
N ALA A 45 19.59 16.67 46.18
CA ALA A 45 18.63 16.51 47.28
C ALA A 45 19.18 15.45 48.25
N PRO A 46 19.17 15.66 49.58
CA PRO A 46 19.78 14.74 50.52
C PRO A 46 19.08 13.37 50.49
N LYS A 47 19.88 12.34 50.21
CA LYS A 47 19.54 10.93 50.33
C LYS A 47 19.02 10.63 51.74
N THR A 48 17.73 10.31 51.87
CA THR A 48 17.28 9.44 52.96
C THR A 48 17.60 8.00 52.55
N ALA A 49 18.35 7.30 53.41
CA ALA A 49 18.97 6.00 53.18
C ALA A 49 17.98 4.80 53.02
N ALA A 50 16.69 5.04 52.78
CA ALA A 50 15.66 4.01 52.76
C ALA A 50 15.37 3.42 51.36
N ALA A 51 15.78 4.08 50.27
CA ALA A 51 15.40 3.65 48.91
C ALA A 51 16.43 2.76 48.18
N GLN A 52 17.65 2.57 48.71
CA GLN A 52 18.70 1.81 48.03
C GLN A 52 18.73 0.31 48.34
N LYS A 53 17.87 -0.20 49.26
CA LYS A 53 17.82 -1.65 49.54
C LYS A 53 16.93 -2.45 48.57
N ALA A 54 16.29 -1.80 47.60
CA ALA A 54 15.35 -2.46 46.68
C ALA A 54 15.87 -2.63 45.24
N ARG A 55 17.09 -2.20 44.90
CA ARG A 55 17.61 -2.24 43.52
C ARG A 55 18.94 -2.98 43.34
N ALA A 56 19.34 -3.78 44.31
CA ALA A 56 20.62 -4.49 44.30
C ALA A 56 20.50 -6.02 44.22
N ASP A 57 19.37 -6.55 43.76
CA ASP A 57 19.27 -7.97 43.41
C ASP A 57 18.56 -8.17 42.07
N GLY A 58 19.40 -8.13 41.03
CA GLY A 58 19.36 -9.03 39.88
C GLY A 58 18.01 -9.33 39.23
N ARG A 59 17.65 -8.54 38.22
CA ARG A 59 17.31 -9.14 36.92
C ARG A 59 17.65 -8.17 35.80
N GLU A 60 18.64 -8.62 35.04
CA GLU A 60 19.08 -8.13 33.74
C GLU A 60 17.86 -7.77 32.88
N SER A 61 17.50 -6.48 32.85
CA SER A 61 16.64 -5.94 31.80
C SER A 61 17.47 -5.83 30.54
N GLN A 62 17.60 -6.96 29.85
CA GLN A 62 17.75 -6.92 28.40
C GLN A 62 16.49 -6.22 27.91
N VAL A 63 16.63 -4.94 27.58
CA VAL A 63 15.69 -4.29 26.67
C VAL A 63 15.97 -4.96 25.34
N GLU A 64 15.36 -6.13 25.14
CA GLU A 64 14.95 -6.53 23.81
C GLU A 64 14.19 -5.33 23.29
N VAL A 65 14.80 -4.64 22.33
CA VAL A 65 14.03 -3.90 21.35
C VAL A 65 13.17 -5.00 20.71
N GLU A 66 11.99 -5.22 21.27
CA GLU A 66 10.87 -5.76 20.54
C GLU A 66 10.64 -4.75 19.42
N GLU A 67 11.44 -4.89 18.35
CA GLU A 67 10.98 -4.64 17.01
C GLU A 67 9.69 -5.43 16.97
N SER A 68 8.58 -4.72 17.19
CA SER A 68 7.24 -5.27 17.17
C SER A 68 7.19 -5.98 15.83
N ALA A 69 7.34 -7.31 15.87
CA ALA A 69 7.29 -8.16 14.71
C ALA A 69 5.88 -7.97 14.19
N SER A 70 5.75 -6.97 13.33
CA SER A 70 4.52 -6.57 12.69
C SER A 70 4.28 -7.75 11.78
N ALA A 71 3.51 -8.72 12.27
CA ALA A 71 3.34 -10.01 11.64
C ALA A 71 3.13 -9.75 10.15
N THR A 72 4.09 -10.17 9.32
CA THR A 72 4.14 -9.71 7.94
C THR A 72 2.87 -10.19 7.24
N ARG A 73 1.93 -9.27 7.04
CA ARG A 73 0.64 -9.59 6.42
C ARG A 73 0.89 -9.92 4.95
N PRO A 74 0.34 -11.03 4.43
CA PRO A 74 0.49 -11.40 3.04
C PRO A 74 -0.05 -10.29 2.13
N GLY A 75 0.65 -9.98 1.04
CA GLY A 75 0.13 -9.09 0.01
C GLY A 75 -0.61 -9.85 -1.09
N VAL A 76 -1.03 -9.13 -2.12
CA VAL A 76 -1.52 -9.69 -3.38
C VAL A 76 -0.51 -9.38 -4.47
N ARG A 77 -0.13 -10.40 -5.24
CA ARG A 77 0.63 -10.21 -6.48
C ARG A 77 -0.36 -10.18 -7.63
N ASP A 78 -0.40 -9.11 -8.39
CA ASP A 78 -1.32 -9.05 -9.53
C ASP A 78 -0.81 -9.96 -10.64
N CYS A 79 -1.54 -11.04 -10.92
CA CYS A 79 -1.14 -12.07 -11.89
C CYS A 79 0.25 -12.67 -11.67
N GLY A 80 0.68 -12.80 -10.41
CA GLY A 80 2.00 -13.31 -10.06
C GLY A 80 3.17 -12.38 -10.43
N ILE A 81 2.91 -11.13 -10.84
CA ILE A 81 3.95 -10.17 -11.23
C ILE A 81 4.22 -9.19 -10.09
N GLY A 82 5.50 -8.87 -9.88
CA GLY A 82 5.94 -7.85 -8.93
C GLY A 82 5.87 -8.29 -7.46
N GLU A 83 6.13 -7.33 -6.57
CA GLU A 83 6.08 -7.52 -5.12
C GLU A 83 4.61 -7.60 -4.63
N PRO A 84 4.31 -8.39 -3.59
CA PRO A 84 2.97 -8.44 -3.01
C PRO A 84 2.57 -7.08 -2.41
N VAL A 85 1.43 -6.55 -2.84
CA VAL A 85 0.87 -5.30 -2.33
C VAL A 85 -0.17 -5.60 -1.25
N GLN A 86 -0.02 -5.01 -0.07
CA GLN A 86 -1.05 -5.07 0.97
C GLN A 86 -2.21 -4.14 0.61
N GLU A 87 -3.44 -4.59 0.88
CA GLU A 87 -4.67 -3.82 0.68
C GLU A 87 -4.80 -3.17 -0.72
N PRO A 88 -4.65 -3.94 -1.82
CA PRO A 88 -4.71 -3.36 -3.17
C PRO A 88 -6.13 -2.85 -3.49
N ALA A 89 -6.21 -1.75 -4.23
CA ALA A 89 -7.48 -1.18 -4.69
C ALA A 89 -8.02 -1.84 -5.98
N PHE A 90 -7.19 -2.63 -6.66
CA PHE A 90 -7.50 -3.36 -7.89
C PHE A 90 -6.79 -4.72 -7.91
N ILE A 91 -7.43 -5.74 -8.49
CA ILE A 91 -6.88 -7.08 -8.68
C ILE A 91 -7.37 -7.62 -10.03
N THR A 92 -6.45 -8.03 -10.90
CA THR A 92 -6.79 -8.69 -12.16
C THR A 92 -7.20 -10.14 -11.88
N LEU A 93 -8.40 -10.54 -12.34
CA LEU A 93 -8.97 -11.86 -12.07
C LEU A 93 -8.70 -12.86 -13.20
N ASP A 94 -8.67 -12.38 -14.44
CA ASP A 94 -8.30 -13.18 -15.62
C ASP A 94 -6.95 -12.71 -16.15
N CYS A 95 -5.89 -13.38 -15.73
CA CYS A 95 -4.52 -13.02 -16.07
C CYS A 95 -4.15 -13.28 -17.54
N ALA A 96 -4.92 -14.08 -18.27
CA ALA A 96 -4.60 -14.37 -19.66
C ALA A 96 -4.94 -13.21 -20.60
N ASN A 97 -5.97 -12.43 -20.27
CA ASN A 97 -6.51 -11.40 -21.17
C ASN A 97 -6.98 -10.12 -20.45
N ALA A 98 -6.88 -10.04 -19.12
CA ALA A 98 -7.38 -8.95 -18.28
C ALA A 98 -8.88 -8.62 -18.49
N GLY A 99 -9.66 -9.59 -18.96
CA GLY A 99 -11.07 -9.44 -19.28
C GLY A 99 -11.98 -9.36 -18.06
N ARG A 100 -11.44 -9.65 -16.87
CA ARG A 100 -12.09 -9.45 -15.57
C ARG A 100 -11.14 -8.81 -14.58
N VAL A 101 -11.59 -7.74 -13.94
CA VAL A 101 -10.81 -6.98 -12.94
C VAL A 101 -11.72 -6.66 -11.76
N ALA A 102 -11.28 -6.97 -10.54
CA ALA A 102 -11.87 -6.42 -9.32
C ALA A 102 -11.27 -5.03 -9.07
N SER A 103 -12.11 -4.05 -8.77
CA SER A 103 -11.73 -2.65 -8.66
C SER A 103 -12.57 -1.92 -7.61
N GLY A 104 -12.08 -0.77 -7.16
CA GLY A 104 -12.75 0.00 -6.12
C GLY A 104 -12.86 -0.80 -4.83
N ILE A 105 -11.80 -1.56 -4.53
CA ILE A 105 -11.79 -2.50 -3.41
C ILE A 105 -11.64 -1.71 -2.11
N HIS A 106 -12.54 -1.98 -1.16
CA HIS A 106 -12.45 -1.54 0.22
C HIS A 106 -12.32 -2.76 1.13
N TRP A 107 -11.22 -2.83 1.87
CA TRP A 107 -10.95 -3.89 2.82
C TRP A 107 -11.58 -3.55 4.18
N ASP A 108 -12.43 -4.44 4.66
CA ASP A 108 -13.06 -4.34 5.98
C ASP A 108 -12.14 -4.97 7.06
N ALA A 109 -11.41 -6.03 6.69
CA ALA A 109 -10.42 -6.70 7.52
C ALA A 109 -9.26 -7.22 6.65
N TYR A 110 -8.03 -7.13 7.14
CA TYR A 110 -6.84 -7.57 6.42
C TYR A 110 -5.84 -8.17 7.41
N GLU A 111 -5.86 -9.50 7.52
CA GLU A 111 -5.12 -10.29 8.52
C GLU A 111 -4.10 -11.23 7.85
N SER A 112 -3.39 -12.03 8.65
CA SER A 112 -2.33 -12.92 8.14
C SER A 112 -2.87 -14.19 7.44
N ASP A 113 -4.08 -14.62 7.77
CA ASP A 113 -4.74 -15.82 7.24
C ASP A 113 -5.77 -15.52 6.15
N GLY A 114 -6.25 -14.27 6.09
CA GLY A 114 -7.16 -13.81 5.06
C GLY A 114 -7.44 -12.32 5.11
N ALA A 115 -8.12 -11.84 4.07
CA ALA A 115 -8.67 -10.49 4.04
C ALA A 115 -10.10 -10.51 3.50
N ALA A 116 -10.96 -9.66 4.04
CA ALA A 116 -12.34 -9.51 3.62
C ALA A 116 -12.59 -8.07 3.19
N GLY A 117 -13.31 -7.90 2.09
CA GLY A 117 -13.64 -6.59 1.57
C GLY A 117 -14.81 -6.60 0.61
N THR A 118 -15.08 -5.43 0.05
CA THR A 118 -16.12 -5.21 -0.95
C THR A 118 -15.53 -4.48 -2.15
N GLY A 119 -16.15 -4.65 -3.31
CA GLY A 119 -15.71 -3.97 -4.53
C GLY A 119 -16.62 -4.24 -5.70
N VAL A 120 -16.14 -3.92 -6.90
CA VAL A 120 -16.85 -4.12 -8.16
C VAL A 120 -15.99 -4.92 -9.11
N VAL A 121 -16.55 -6.01 -9.62
CA VAL A 121 -15.96 -6.79 -10.71
C VAL A 121 -16.39 -6.19 -12.04
N GLN A 122 -15.42 -5.70 -12.79
CA GLN A 122 -15.60 -5.22 -14.15
C GLN A 122 -15.30 -6.35 -15.12
N VAL A 123 -16.19 -6.57 -16.09
CA VAL A 123 -16.02 -7.54 -17.17
C VAL A 123 -15.96 -6.79 -18.48
N SER A 124 -14.85 -6.92 -19.21
CA SER A 124 -14.69 -6.29 -20.51
C SER A 124 -15.72 -6.85 -21.51
N GLY A 125 -16.40 -5.97 -22.24
CA GLY A 125 -17.09 -6.37 -23.46
C GLY A 125 -16.02 -6.78 -24.48
N GLY A 126 -16.06 -8.02 -24.98
CA GLY A 126 -15.12 -8.48 -26.00
C GLY A 126 -15.12 -7.60 -27.27
N ALA A 127 -14.21 -7.86 -28.20
CA ALA A 127 -14.09 -7.09 -29.44
C ALA A 127 -15.44 -7.04 -30.19
N GLY A 128 -16.10 -5.87 -30.14
CA GLY A 128 -17.41 -5.63 -30.77
C GLY A 128 -18.62 -5.60 -29.81
N ALA A 129 -18.45 -5.81 -28.51
CA ALA A 129 -19.53 -5.74 -27.52
C ALA A 129 -19.62 -4.37 -26.82
N VAL A 130 -20.85 -4.05 -26.40
CA VAL A 130 -21.24 -2.88 -25.59
C VAL A 130 -20.30 -2.72 -24.38
N ALA A 131 -20.09 -1.46 -23.96
CA ALA A 131 -19.29 -1.05 -22.80
C ALA A 131 -19.28 -2.08 -21.65
N GLY A 132 -18.11 -2.26 -21.04
CA GLY A 132 -17.88 -3.24 -19.97
C GLY A 132 -18.98 -3.22 -18.89
N LYS A 133 -19.32 -4.41 -18.38
CA LYS A 133 -20.33 -4.55 -17.32
C LYS A 133 -19.66 -4.54 -15.95
N SER A 134 -20.37 -4.04 -14.95
CA SER A 134 -19.91 -3.94 -13.57
C SER A 134 -20.83 -4.71 -12.65
N PHE A 135 -20.27 -5.49 -11.73
CA PHE A 135 -21.00 -6.35 -10.81
C PHE A 135 -20.49 -6.14 -9.38
N PRO A 136 -21.32 -5.66 -8.44
CA PRO A 136 -20.91 -5.50 -7.06
C PRO A 136 -20.66 -6.86 -6.41
N ALA A 137 -19.60 -6.96 -5.60
CA ALA A 137 -19.18 -8.21 -4.99
C ALA A 137 -18.55 -7.99 -3.61
N ARG A 138 -18.65 -9.02 -2.77
CA ARG A 138 -17.79 -9.25 -1.61
C ARG A 138 -16.58 -10.05 -2.05
N LEU A 139 -15.43 -9.73 -1.46
CA LEU A 139 -14.12 -10.26 -1.81
C LEU A 139 -13.51 -10.91 -0.56
N ARG A 140 -12.94 -12.09 -0.73
CA ARG A 140 -12.19 -12.78 0.34
C ARG A 140 -10.88 -13.31 -0.20
N LEU A 141 -9.77 -12.74 0.28
CA LEU A 141 -8.42 -13.28 0.04
C LEU A 141 -8.12 -14.38 1.04
N PHE A 142 -7.49 -15.44 0.58
CA PHE A 142 -7.09 -16.57 1.43
C PHE A 142 -5.97 -17.39 0.78
N GLY A 143 -5.51 -18.41 1.50
CA GLY A 143 -4.43 -19.27 1.06
C GLY A 143 -3.08 -18.54 1.05
N PRO A 144 -2.64 -17.97 2.19
CA PRO A 144 -1.34 -17.34 2.29
C PRO A 144 -0.23 -18.36 2.03
N LYS A 145 0.72 -18.01 1.16
CA LYS A 145 1.91 -18.81 0.86
C LYS A 145 3.12 -17.90 0.70
N ASN A 146 4.30 -18.47 0.96
CA ASN A 146 5.55 -17.83 0.57
C ASN A 146 5.78 -18.08 -0.93
N VAL A 147 5.83 -17.00 -1.72
CA VAL A 147 6.11 -17.00 -3.15
C VAL A 147 7.32 -16.10 -3.37
N ASP A 148 8.43 -16.67 -3.88
CA ASP A 148 9.69 -15.96 -4.08
C ASP A 148 10.25 -15.27 -2.83
N GLY A 149 10.07 -15.88 -1.65
CA GLY A 149 10.52 -15.33 -0.37
C GLY A 149 9.52 -14.37 0.28
N LEU A 150 8.44 -14.00 -0.40
CA LEU A 150 7.46 -13.00 0.05
C LEU A 150 6.11 -13.65 0.35
N MET A 151 5.46 -13.24 1.44
CA MET A 151 4.13 -13.74 1.79
C MET A 151 3.06 -13.12 0.88
N ALA A 152 2.28 -13.97 0.21
CA ALA A 152 1.21 -13.55 -0.67
C ALA A 152 -0.04 -14.43 -0.51
N PHE A 153 -1.22 -13.84 -0.66
CA PHE A 153 -2.45 -14.57 -0.87
C PHE A 153 -2.47 -15.17 -2.28
N THR A 154 -2.88 -16.43 -2.38
CA THR A 154 -2.87 -17.16 -3.66
C THR A 154 -4.26 -17.38 -4.25
N ALA A 155 -5.31 -17.15 -3.46
CA ALA A 155 -6.69 -17.31 -3.88
C ALA A 155 -7.55 -16.11 -3.50
N LEU A 156 -8.48 -15.78 -4.38
CA LEU A 156 -9.52 -14.76 -4.18
C LEU A 156 -10.89 -15.38 -4.46
N GLU A 157 -11.75 -15.36 -3.47
CA GLU A 157 -13.17 -15.70 -3.60
C GLU A 157 -13.97 -14.42 -3.83
N VAL A 158 -14.82 -14.44 -4.84
CA VAL A 158 -15.69 -13.35 -5.24
C VAL A 158 -17.13 -13.83 -5.07
N THR A 159 -17.87 -13.16 -4.19
CA THR A 159 -19.30 -13.41 -3.99
C THR A 159 -20.09 -12.21 -4.48
N TYR A 160 -20.78 -12.36 -5.61
CA TYR A 160 -21.60 -11.31 -6.20
C TYR A 160 -22.84 -11.04 -5.36
N THR A 161 -23.13 -9.75 -5.09
CA THR A 161 -24.23 -9.34 -4.21
C THR A 161 -25.51 -8.96 -4.97
N GLY A 162 -25.50 -9.06 -6.30
CA GLY A 162 -26.63 -8.74 -7.16
C GLY A 162 -26.58 -9.51 -8.47
N ALA A 163 -26.65 -8.79 -9.59
CA ALA A 163 -26.48 -9.39 -10.91
C ALA A 163 -25.12 -10.12 -10.99
N THR A 164 -25.09 -11.22 -11.73
CA THR A 164 -23.89 -12.06 -11.88
C THR A 164 -23.46 -12.11 -13.34
N PRO A 165 -22.15 -12.20 -13.62
CA PRO A 165 -21.66 -12.26 -15.00
C PRO A 165 -21.96 -13.60 -15.68
N THR A 166 -21.97 -14.70 -14.92
CA THR A 166 -22.05 -16.08 -15.42
C THR A 166 -23.24 -16.87 -14.88
N GLY A 167 -24.17 -16.22 -14.17
CA GLY A 167 -25.24 -16.90 -13.43
C GLY A 167 -24.78 -17.50 -12.09
N LYS A 168 -23.47 -17.52 -11.82
CA LYS A 168 -22.90 -17.99 -10.55
C LYS A 168 -22.81 -16.85 -9.55
N SER A 169 -23.29 -17.07 -8.34
CA SER A 169 -23.20 -16.10 -7.24
C SER A 169 -21.81 -16.07 -6.60
N MET A 170 -21.00 -17.11 -6.79
CA MET A 170 -19.67 -17.23 -6.21
C MET A 170 -18.67 -17.82 -7.22
N GLU A 171 -17.49 -17.24 -7.30
CA GLU A 171 -16.37 -17.68 -8.13
C GLU A 171 -15.06 -17.60 -7.31
N VAL A 172 -14.12 -18.52 -7.54
CA VAL A 172 -12.80 -18.52 -6.90
C VAL A 172 -11.73 -18.41 -7.99
N PHE A 173 -10.80 -17.49 -7.80
CA PHE A 173 -9.71 -17.17 -8.72
C PHE A 173 -8.35 -17.48 -8.08
N SER A 174 -7.41 -18.01 -8.88
CA SER A 174 -5.99 -18.09 -8.50
C SER A 174 -5.32 -16.78 -8.90
N ILE A 175 -4.64 -16.13 -7.95
CA ILE A 175 -4.09 -14.77 -8.14
C ILE A 175 -2.56 -14.70 -8.01
N ALA A 176 -1.90 -15.76 -7.55
CA ALA A 176 -0.44 -15.83 -7.45
C ALA A 176 0.13 -17.03 -8.22
#